data_AF-A0AAN4YI37-F1
#
_entry.id   AF-A0AAN4YI37-F1
#
_cell.length_a   1.000
_cell.length_b   1.000
_cell.length_c   1.000
_cell.angle_alpha   90.00
_cell.angle_beta   90.00
_cell.angle_gamma   90.00
#
_symmetry.space_group_name_H-M   'P 1'
#
loop_
_entity.id
_entity.type
_entity.pdbx_description
1 polymer ?
#
loop_
_entity_poly.entity_id
_entity_poly.type
_entity_poly.pdbx_seq_one_letter_code
_entity_poly.pdbx_strand_id
1 'polypeptide(L)'
;MTLGFMLWAIWGFILGGALHPIQSVFPLFVVMYGIFMALGEMGPGVSTFLCAAESFPTPLRGHFLGFAAAVGKAGASIGTEVFTPIQNSFDTTAKGQQAVFLIASAFTVVGGLIAWFLIPDMSRELEDEDARFKAYLEENGYDVSHYGEALQVDRKSGH
;
A
#
# COMPACT_ATOMS: atom_id res chain seq x y z
N MET A 1 -9.60 0.91 4.72
CA MET A 1 -8.61 0.08 3.99
C MET A 1 -9.17 -1.28 3.57
N THR A 2 -9.54 -2.17 4.49
CA THR A 2 -9.99 -3.54 4.20
C THR A 2 -11.13 -3.64 3.19
N LEU A 3 -12.15 -2.77 3.30
CA LEU A 3 -13.26 -2.74 2.34
C LEU A 3 -12.77 -2.56 0.88
N GLY A 4 -11.79 -1.68 0.66
CA GLY A 4 -11.22 -1.44 -0.66
C GLY A 4 -10.45 -2.65 -1.20
N PHE A 5 -9.67 -3.32 -0.36
CA PHE A 5 -9.01 -4.59 -0.71
C PHE A 5 -10.03 -5.66 -1.14
N MET A 6 -11.10 -5.84 -0.36
CA MET A 6 -12.11 -6.87 -0.64
C MET A 6 -12.90 -6.57 -1.91
N LEU A 7 -13.31 -5.31 -2.12
CA LEU A 7 -14.00 -4.90 -3.36
C LEU A 7 -13.10 -5.10 -4.58
N TRP A 8 -11.83 -4.71 -4.49
CA TRP A 8 -10.88 -4.88 -5.57
C TRP A 8 -10.59 -6.36 -5.87
N ALA A 9 -10.46 -7.19 -4.85
CA ALA A 9 -10.28 -8.65 -5.00
C ALA A 9 -11.49 -9.31 -5.66
N ILE A 10 -12.72 -8.99 -5.23
CA ILE A 10 -13.94 -9.52 -5.84
C ILE A 10 -14.00 -9.13 -7.33
N TRP A 11 -13.71 -7.87 -7.64
CA TRP A 11 -13.70 -7.40 -9.03
C TRP A 11 -12.59 -8.07 -9.86
N GLY A 12 -11.42 -8.31 -9.25
CA GLY A 12 -10.32 -9.06 -9.85
C GLY A 12 -10.70 -10.52 -10.13
N PHE A 13 -11.43 -11.19 -9.24
CA PHE A 13 -11.95 -12.54 -9.49
C PHE A 13 -12.98 -12.57 -10.62
N ILE A 14 -13.82 -11.53 -10.75
CA ILE A 14 -14.78 -11.41 -11.86
C ILE A 14 -14.02 -11.25 -13.19
N LEU A 15 -13.05 -10.34 -13.24
CA LEU A 15 -12.22 -10.12 -14.43
C LEU A 15 -11.37 -11.34 -14.79
N GLY A 16 -10.75 -11.98 -13.80
CA GLY A 16 -9.99 -13.22 -14.00
C GLY A 16 -10.90 -14.37 -14.42
N GLY A 17 -12.02 -14.61 -13.75
CA GLY A 17 -12.93 -15.71 -14.08
C GLY A 17 -13.56 -15.57 -15.47
N ALA A 18 -13.97 -14.36 -15.85
CA ALA A 18 -14.65 -14.07 -17.12
C ALA A 18 -13.75 -13.33 -18.14
N LEU A 19 -12.43 -13.52 -18.08
CA LEU A 19 -11.49 -12.75 -18.90
C LEU A 19 -11.77 -12.87 -20.41
N HIS A 20 -12.06 -14.09 -20.89
CA HIS A 20 -12.27 -14.38 -22.30
C HIS A 20 -13.51 -13.67 -22.91
N PRO A 21 -14.72 -13.80 -22.34
CA PRO A 21 -15.89 -13.09 -22.86
C PRO A 21 -15.74 -11.56 -22.73
N ILE A 22 -15.08 -11.07 -21.67
CA ILE A 22 -14.88 -9.62 -21.47
C ILE A 22 -13.92 -9.05 -22.53
N GLN A 23 -12.79 -9.72 -22.80
CA GLN A 23 -11.82 -9.27 -23.80
C GLN A 23 -12.37 -9.32 -25.24
N SER A 24 -13.34 -10.19 -25.51
CA SER A 24 -13.97 -10.27 -26.84
C SER A 24 -14.74 -8.99 -27.23
N VAL A 25 -15.15 -8.19 -26.25
CA VAL A 25 -15.86 -6.93 -26.44
C VAL A 25 -15.00 -5.78 -25.91
N PHE A 26 -14.23 -5.14 -26.79
CA PHE A 26 -13.25 -4.12 -26.39
C PHE A 26 -13.81 -3.00 -25.50
N PRO A 27 -14.97 -2.37 -25.79
CA PRO A 27 -15.53 -1.33 -24.90
C PRO A 27 -15.88 -1.86 -23.50
N LEU A 28 -16.36 -3.11 -23.40
CA LEU A 28 -16.67 -3.75 -22.13
C LEU A 28 -15.40 -3.98 -21.31
N PHE A 29 -14.33 -4.46 -21.95
CA PHE A 29 -13.03 -4.60 -21.29
C PHE A 29 -12.53 -3.27 -20.73
N VAL A 30 -12.59 -2.19 -21.50
CA VAL A 30 -12.14 -0.86 -21.06
C VAL A 30 -12.91 -0.38 -19.83
N VAL A 31 -14.24 -0.50 -19.81
CA VAL A 31 -15.06 -0.09 -18.66
C VAL A 31 -14.78 -0.96 -17.44
N MET A 32 -14.77 -2.28 -17.60
CA MET A 32 -14.56 -3.22 -16.50
C MET A 32 -13.16 -3.07 -15.89
N TYR A 33 -12.15 -2.89 -16.74
CA TYR A 33 -10.76 -2.66 -16.32
C TYR A 33 -10.57 -1.26 -15.71
N GLY A 34 -11.28 -0.24 -16.23
CA GLY A 34 -11.28 1.10 -15.63
C GLY A 34 -11.83 1.11 -14.21
N ILE A 35 -12.95 0.39 -13.98
CA ILE A 35 -13.50 0.20 -12.62
C ILE A 35 -12.51 -0.57 -11.73
N PHE A 36 -11.87 -1.62 -12.27
CA PHE A 36 -10.84 -2.37 -11.55
C PHE A 36 -9.69 -1.46 -11.07
N MET A 37 -9.17 -0.61 -11.95
CA MET A 37 -8.10 0.33 -11.62
C MET A 37 -8.57 1.36 -10.59
N ALA A 38 -9.78 1.91 -10.74
CA ALA A 38 -10.34 2.85 -9.77
C ALA A 38 -10.51 2.24 -8.37
N LEU A 39 -11.00 0.99 -8.29
CA LEU A 39 -11.10 0.26 -7.03
C LEU A 39 -9.72 -0.06 -6.43
N GLY A 40 -8.72 -0.34 -7.27
CA GLY A 40 -7.33 -0.56 -6.84
C GLY A 40 -6.73 0.67 -6.17
N GLU A 41 -6.92 1.85 -6.78
CA GLU A 41 -6.45 3.12 -6.22
C GLU A 41 -7.21 3.51 -4.95
N MET A 42 -8.54 3.40 -4.97
CA MET A 42 -9.39 3.66 -3.80
C MET A 42 -9.09 2.69 -2.63
N GLY A 43 -8.73 1.45 -2.94
CA GLY A 43 -8.34 0.43 -1.98
C GLY A 43 -6.86 0.54 -1.61
N PRO A 44 -6.03 -0.47 -1.92
CA PRO A 44 -4.64 -0.50 -1.51
C PRO A 44 -3.80 0.69 -1.97
N GLY A 45 -4.09 1.28 -3.14
CA GLY A 45 -3.24 2.31 -3.75
C GLY A 45 -3.01 3.51 -2.84
N VAL A 46 -4.09 4.09 -2.31
CA VAL A 46 -3.99 5.22 -1.38
C VAL A 46 -3.94 4.77 0.08
N SER A 47 -4.71 3.75 0.47
CA SER A 47 -4.86 3.43 1.89
C SER A 47 -3.61 2.82 2.54
N THR A 48 -2.77 2.09 1.79
CA THR A 48 -1.50 1.56 2.32
C THR A 48 -0.49 2.67 2.57
N PHE A 49 -0.45 3.68 1.69
CA PHE A 49 0.38 4.86 1.86
C PHE A 49 -0.06 5.70 3.05
N LEU A 50 -1.36 5.96 3.19
CA LEU A 50 -1.91 6.68 4.33
C LEU A 50 -1.63 5.95 5.64
N CYS A 51 -1.86 4.63 5.67
CA CYS A 51 -1.52 3.80 6.83
C CYS A 51 -0.05 3.95 7.22
N ALA A 52 0.88 3.89 6.26
CA ALA A 52 2.30 4.07 6.54
C ALA A 52 2.63 5.49 7.01
N ALA A 53 1.95 6.53 6.52
CA ALA A 53 2.19 7.91 6.95
C ALA A 53 1.62 8.20 8.36
N GLU A 54 0.45 7.66 8.67
CA GLU A 54 -0.27 7.89 9.93
C GLU A 54 0.26 7.04 11.09
N SER A 55 0.93 5.92 10.81
CA SER A 55 1.45 5.01 11.85
C SER A 55 2.69 5.53 12.60
N PHE A 56 3.34 6.60 12.12
CA PHE A 56 4.61 7.06 12.67
C PHE A 56 4.59 8.55 13.04
N PRO A 57 5.30 8.93 14.13
CA PRO A 57 5.44 10.33 14.54
C PRO A 57 6.25 11.12 13.52
N THR A 58 5.96 12.40 13.41
CA THR A 58 6.48 13.33 12.39
C THR A 58 8.01 13.28 12.22
N PRO A 59 8.84 13.24 13.29
CA PRO A 59 10.30 13.19 13.13
C PRO A 59 10.82 11.90 12.48
N LEU A 60 10.09 10.79 12.63
CA LEU A 60 10.51 9.47 12.14
C LEU A 60 9.76 9.03 10.87
N ARG A 61 8.63 9.68 10.58
CA ARG A 61 7.74 9.36 9.46
C ARG A 61 8.48 9.26 8.13
N GLY A 62 9.42 10.16 7.86
CA GLY A 62 10.21 10.14 6.62
C GLY A 62 11.01 8.85 6.42
N HIS A 63 11.66 8.34 7.48
CA HIS A 63 12.46 7.12 7.40
C HIS A 63 11.59 5.87 7.22
N PHE A 64 10.55 5.74 8.03
CA PHE A 64 9.68 4.57 7.97
C PHE A 64 8.83 4.54 6.70
N LEU A 65 8.35 5.69 6.22
CA LEU A 65 7.67 5.77 4.93
C LEU A 65 8.60 5.40 3.78
N GLY A 66 9.86 5.86 3.82
CA GLY A 66 10.88 5.48 2.85
C GLY A 66 11.16 3.97 2.85
N PHE A 67 11.24 3.37 4.04
CA PHE A 67 11.40 1.93 4.19
C PHE A 67 10.19 1.16 3.64
N ALA A 68 8.97 1.57 3.99
CA ALA A 68 7.74 0.97 3.47
C ALA A 68 7.67 1.06 1.94
N ALA A 69 8.05 2.20 1.36
CA ALA A 69 8.12 2.39 -0.08
C ALA A 69 9.17 1.47 -0.73
N ALA A 70 10.34 1.29 -0.10
CA ALA A 70 11.38 0.37 -0.58
C ALA A 70 10.88 -1.09 -0.59
N VAL A 71 10.23 -1.53 0.49
CA VAL A 71 9.62 -2.87 0.57
C VAL A 71 8.54 -3.05 -0.50
N GLY A 72 7.68 -2.04 -0.70
CA GLY A 72 6.65 -2.06 -1.74
C GLY A 72 7.26 -2.21 -3.15
N LYS A 73 8.32 -1.46 -3.46
CA LYS A 73 9.04 -1.59 -4.74
C LYS A 73 9.71 -2.95 -4.91
N ALA A 74 10.32 -3.48 -3.85
CA ALA A 74 10.91 -4.82 -3.88
C ALA A 74 9.84 -5.90 -4.15
N GLY A 75 8.69 -5.82 -3.47
CA GLY A 75 7.56 -6.72 -3.70
C GLY A 75 7.05 -6.67 -5.14
N ALA A 76 6.92 -5.48 -5.73
CA ALA A 76 6.52 -5.32 -7.14
C ALA A 76 7.54 -5.94 -8.11
N SER A 77 8.83 -5.77 -7.84
CA SER A 77 9.89 -6.39 -8.64
C SER A 77 9.82 -7.92 -8.56
N ILE A 78 9.70 -8.48 -7.35
CA ILE A 78 9.57 -9.93 -7.15
C ILE A 78 8.31 -10.47 -7.83
N GLY A 79 7.18 -9.77 -7.69
CA GLY A 79 5.92 -10.15 -8.33
C GLY A 79 6.03 -10.22 -9.85
N THR A 80 6.73 -9.26 -10.47
CA THR A 80 6.97 -9.24 -11.92
C THR A 80 7.76 -10.47 -12.36
N GLU A 81 8.86 -10.78 -11.67
CA GLU A 81 9.72 -11.92 -11.99
C GLU A 81 9.04 -13.28 -11.73
N VAL A 82 8.14 -13.36 -10.75
CA VAL A 82 7.42 -14.61 -10.41
C VAL A 82 6.19 -14.82 -11.30
N PHE A 83 5.49 -13.76 -11.70
CA PHE A 83 4.29 -13.90 -12.53
C PHE A 83 4.60 -14.27 -13.98
N THR A 84 5.75 -13.85 -14.52
CA THR A 84 6.17 -14.26 -15.87
C THR A 84 6.28 -15.79 -16.05
N PRO A 85 7.02 -16.55 -15.22
CA PRO A 85 7.10 -18.01 -15.36
C PRO A 85 5.76 -18.70 -15.06
N ILE A 86 4.95 -18.17 -14.13
CA ILE A 86 3.59 -18.69 -13.88
C ILE A 86 2.76 -18.56 -15.15
N GLN A 87 2.74 -17.38 -15.79
CA GLN A 87 1.98 -17.16 -17.02
C GLN A 87 2.44 -18.10 -18.16
N ASN A 88 3.74 -18.31 -18.28
CA ASN A 88 4.34 -19.17 -19.32
C ASN A 88 4.17 -20.67 -19.06
N SER A 89 3.77 -21.08 -17.86
CA SER A 89 3.51 -22.49 -17.53
C SER A 89 2.19 -23.03 -18.11
N PHE A 90 1.34 -22.15 -18.66
CA PHE A 90 0.05 -22.52 -19.25
C PHE A 90 0.12 -22.67 -20.76
N ASP A 91 -0.71 -23.56 -21.32
CA ASP A 91 -0.74 -23.89 -22.75
C ASP A 91 -1.03 -22.67 -23.65
N THR A 92 -1.76 -21.68 -23.14
CA THR A 92 -2.12 -20.48 -23.91
C THR A 92 -1.91 -19.21 -23.08
N THR A 93 -1.49 -18.13 -23.76
CA THR A 93 -1.30 -16.81 -23.14
C THR A 93 -2.55 -16.32 -22.41
N ALA A 94 -3.74 -16.58 -22.98
CA ALA A 94 -5.01 -16.19 -22.38
C ALA A 94 -5.26 -16.91 -21.04
N LYS A 95 -5.02 -18.23 -20.96
CA LYS A 95 -5.12 -18.99 -19.70
C LYS A 95 -4.07 -18.55 -18.68
N GLY A 96 -2.86 -18.24 -19.13
CA GLY A 96 -1.80 -17.70 -18.28
C GLY A 96 -2.19 -16.35 -17.67
N GLN A 97 -2.68 -15.40 -18.48
CA GLN A 97 -3.18 -14.11 -17.99
C GLN A 97 -4.33 -14.28 -17.00
N GLN A 98 -5.24 -15.21 -17.31
CA GLN A 98 -6.35 -15.56 -16.43
C GLN A 98 -5.86 -16.04 -15.06
N ALA A 99 -4.91 -16.98 -15.05
CA ALA A 99 -4.33 -17.54 -13.84
C ALA A 99 -3.61 -16.46 -13.02
N VAL A 100 -2.82 -15.60 -13.65
CA VAL A 100 -2.15 -14.48 -12.97
C VAL A 100 -3.16 -13.54 -12.33
N PHE A 101 -4.26 -13.18 -13.02
CA PHE A 101 -5.33 -12.36 -12.44
C PHE A 101 -5.96 -13.00 -11.21
N LEU A 102 -6.26 -14.31 -11.26
CA LEU A 102 -6.86 -15.04 -10.15
C LEU A 102 -5.90 -15.15 -8.96
N ILE A 103 -4.63 -15.45 -9.23
CA ILE A 103 -3.59 -15.53 -8.20
C ILE A 103 -3.38 -14.16 -7.56
N ALA A 104 -3.23 -13.10 -8.34
CA ALA A 104 -3.09 -11.73 -7.84
C ALA A 104 -4.31 -11.32 -7.00
N SER A 105 -5.53 -11.67 -7.44
CA SER A 105 -6.76 -11.40 -6.67
C SER A 105 -6.77 -12.15 -5.34
N ALA A 106 -6.26 -13.39 -5.28
CA ALA A 106 -6.09 -14.12 -4.04
C ALA A 106 -5.08 -13.45 -3.10
N PHE A 107 -3.94 -12.96 -3.62
CA PHE A 107 -2.99 -12.16 -2.83
C PHE A 107 -3.64 -10.88 -2.29
N THR A 108 -4.50 -10.22 -3.07
CA THR A 108 -5.26 -9.07 -2.59
C THR A 108 -6.20 -9.43 -1.45
N VAL A 109 -6.86 -10.60 -1.47
CA VAL A 109 -7.65 -11.07 -0.32
C VAL A 109 -6.76 -11.25 0.91
N VAL A 110 -5.61 -11.89 0.77
CA VAL A 110 -4.65 -12.05 1.88
C VAL A 110 -4.21 -10.69 2.42
N GLY A 111 -3.92 -9.72 1.56
CA GLY A 111 -3.64 -8.34 1.95
C GLY A 111 -4.78 -7.69 2.72
N GLY A 112 -6.03 -7.92 2.30
CA GLY A 112 -7.22 -7.47 3.03
C GLY A 112 -7.37 -8.12 4.41
N LEU A 113 -7.08 -9.42 4.53
CA LEU A 113 -7.09 -10.12 5.81
C LEU A 113 -6.00 -9.60 6.76
N ILE A 114 -4.79 -9.39 6.24
CA ILE A 114 -3.69 -8.76 7.00
C ILE A 114 -4.13 -7.37 7.47
N ALA A 115 -4.69 -6.55 6.58
CA ALA A 115 -5.19 -5.24 6.92
C ALA A 115 -6.27 -5.26 8.00
N TRP A 116 -7.13 -6.28 8.03
CA TRP A 116 -8.19 -6.41 9.02
C TRP A 116 -7.69 -6.88 10.39
N PHE A 117 -6.76 -7.85 10.42
CA PHE A 117 -6.34 -8.49 11.68
C PHE A 117 -5.10 -7.86 12.31
N LEU A 118 -4.18 -7.32 11.51
CA LEU A 118 -2.87 -6.85 11.99
C LEU A 118 -2.78 -5.34 12.11
N ILE A 119 -3.64 -4.57 11.43
CA ILE A 119 -3.56 -3.11 11.45
C ILE A 119 -4.60 -2.57 12.45
N PRO A 120 -4.16 -1.99 13.58
CA PRO A 120 -5.06 -1.40 14.55
C PRO A 120 -5.68 -0.10 14.01
N ASP A 121 -6.88 0.21 14.50
CA ASP A 121 -7.50 1.51 14.25
C ASP A 121 -6.70 2.60 14.99
N MET A 122 -5.99 3.43 14.23
CA MET A 122 -5.25 4.59 14.74
C MET A 122 -6.19 5.78 14.93
N SER A 123 -5.83 6.72 15.82
CA SER A 123 -6.57 7.96 15.95
C SER A 123 -6.45 8.78 14.66
N ARG A 124 -7.48 9.60 14.38
CA ARG A 124 -7.54 10.40 13.16
C ARG A 124 -6.65 11.65 13.23
N GLU A 125 -6.15 11.97 14.41
CA GLU A 125 -5.37 13.17 14.69
C GLU A 125 -3.89 12.78 14.78
N LEU A 126 -3.09 13.19 13.78
CA LEU A 126 -1.65 12.92 13.71
C LEU A 126 -0.87 13.47 14.93
N GLU A 127 -1.43 14.51 15.56
CA GLU A 127 -0.86 15.17 16.73
C GLU A 127 -0.85 14.27 17.97
N ASP A 128 -1.79 13.31 18.06
CA ASP A 128 -1.83 12.34 19.15
C ASP A 128 -0.57 11.47 19.19
N GLU A 129 -0.08 11.10 18.01
CA GLU A 129 1.08 10.21 17.88
C GLU A 129 2.39 10.95 18.12
N ASP A 130 2.45 12.23 17.77
CA ASP A 130 3.54 13.12 18.17
C ASP A 130 3.53 13.37 19.68
N ALA A 131 2.35 13.54 20.30
CA ALA A 131 2.21 13.71 21.74
C ALA A 131 2.60 12.45 22.52
N ARG A 132 2.18 11.26 22.06
CA ARG A 132 2.58 9.97 22.64
C ARG A 132 4.07 9.73 22.51
N PHE A 133 4.67 10.07 21.37
CA PHE A 133 6.11 9.94 21.21
C PHE A 133 6.88 10.92 22.09
N LYS A 134 6.40 12.16 22.25
CA LYS A 134 7.00 13.14 23.16
C LYS A 134 6.94 12.68 24.62
N ALA A 135 5.79 12.18 25.07
CA ALA A 135 5.63 11.62 26.42
C ALA A 135 6.57 10.44 26.66
N TYR A 136 6.71 9.54 25.68
CA TYR A 136 7.65 8.43 25.73
C TYR A 136 9.11 8.90 25.88
N LEU A 137 9.51 9.95 25.16
CA LEU A 137 10.86 10.53 25.28
C LEU A 137 11.10 11.13 26.67
N GLU A 138 10.13 11.87 27.21
CA GLU A 138 10.20 12.45 28.56
C GLU A 138 10.33 11.36 29.64
N GLU A 139 9.54 10.28 29.55
CA GLU A 139 9.59 9.14 30.49
C GLU A 139 10.95 8.42 30.47
N ASN A 140 11.62 8.39 29.32
CA ASN A 140 12.95 7.79 29.17
C ASN A 140 14.10 8.77 29.46
N GLY A 141 13.79 9.95 29.98
CA GLY A 141 14.78 10.94 30.42
C GLY A 141 15.42 11.75 29.28
N TYR A 142 14.81 11.78 28.09
CA TYR A 142 15.25 12.64 27.00
C TYR A 142 14.71 14.06 27.17
N ASP A 143 15.56 15.06 26.90
CA ASP A 143 15.15 16.46 26.87
C ASP A 143 14.38 16.77 25.58
N VAL A 144 13.10 17.12 25.72
CA VAL A 144 12.19 17.45 24.62
C VAL A 144 11.92 18.95 24.49
N SER A 145 12.69 19.80 25.19
CA SER A 145 12.55 21.27 25.13
C SER A 145 12.67 21.82 23.71
N HIS A 146 13.52 21.22 22.89
CA HIS A 146 13.73 21.58 21.48
C HIS A 146 12.96 20.67 20.48
N TYR A 147 12.04 19.84 20.96
CA TYR A 147 11.30 18.90 20.10
C TYR A 147 10.39 19.65 19.11
N GLY A 148 10.62 19.47 17.81
CA GLY A 148 9.85 20.12 16.76
C GLY A 148 10.30 21.54 16.41
N GLU A 149 11.32 22.09 17.09
CA GLU A 149 11.93 23.36 16.67
C GLU A 149 12.76 23.14 15.39
N ALA A 150 12.62 24.05 14.42
CA ALA A 150 13.50 24.06 13.26
C ALA A 150 14.94 24.31 13.75
N LEU A 151 15.88 23.44 13.38
CA LEU A 151 17.31 23.64 13.62
C LEU A 151 17.72 24.96 12.94
N GLN A 152 17.72 26.07 13.68
CA GLN A 152 18.36 27.29 13.24
C GLN A 152 19.86 27.00 13.25
N VAL A 153 20.39 26.64 12.08
CA VAL A 153 21.83 26.58 11.84
C VAL A 153 22.32 28.02 11.93
N ASP A 154 22.74 28.41 13.13
CA ASP A 154 23.33 29.71 13.40
C ASP A 154 24.67 29.76 12.66
N ARG A 155 24.63 30.15 11.38
CA ARG A 155 25.80 30.32 10.53
C ARG A 155 26.57 31.50 11.09
N LYS A 156 27.47 31.25 12.05
CA LYS A 156 28.44 32.23 12.55
C LYS A 156 29.09 32.91 11.34
N SER A 157 28.66 34.14 11.11
CA SER A 157 29.34 35.12 10.27
C SER A 157 30.71 35.37 10.88
N GLY A 158 31.70 34.61 10.42
CA GLY A 158 33.11 34.87 10.72
C GLY A 158 33.47 36.25 10.18
N HIS A 159 33.86 37.13 11.11
CA HIS A 159 34.51 38.40 10.83
C HIS A 159 35.84 38.20 10.09
#